data_AF-A0A4U9DBR9-F1
#
_entry.id   AF-A0A4U9DBR9-F1
#
_cell.length_a   1.000
_cell.length_b   1.000
_cell.length_c   1.000
_cell.angle_alpha   90.00
_cell.angle_beta   90.00
_cell.angle_gamma   90.00
#
_symmetry.space_group_name_H-M   'P 1'
#
loop_
_entity.id
_entity.type
_entity.pdbx_description
1 polymer ?
#
loop_
_entity_poly.entity_id
_entity_poly.type
_entity_poly.pdbx_seq_one_letter_code
_entity_poly.pdbx_strand_id
1 'polypeptide(L)'
;MQYLAHDDKFQQNFQVPFMVLSSDDKAHKVIKARRSANDFLGFFSQWTGIAAEEIKPRYRFISEQKAGPVFITNFQLQKVDYTHLGSDLFTTQ
;
A
#
# COMPACT_ATOMS: atom_id res chain seq x y z
N MET A 1 -25.45 3.94 17.86
CA MET A 1 -24.00 3.68 17.72
C MET A 1 -23.67 3.72 16.23
N GLN A 2 -23.16 4.85 15.73
CA GLN A 2 -22.73 4.96 14.33
C GLN A 2 -21.35 4.30 14.22
N TYR A 3 -21.34 3.08 13.70
CA TYR A 3 -20.09 2.38 13.42
C TYR A 3 -19.43 3.11 12.27
N LEU A 4 -18.29 3.77 12.51
CA LEU A 4 -17.38 4.28 11.48
C LEU A 4 -16.72 3.10 10.75
N ALA A 5 -17.52 2.14 10.27
CA ALA A 5 -17.03 1.21 9.26
C ALA A 5 -16.85 2.04 8.01
N HIS A 6 -15.60 2.31 7.68
CA HIS A 6 -15.12 2.54 6.32
C HIS A 6 -15.91 1.61 5.38
N ASP A 7 -16.58 2.14 4.34
CA ASP A 7 -17.16 1.31 3.26
C ASP A 7 -16.00 0.57 2.54
N ASP A 8 -16.29 -0.41 1.69
CA ASP A 8 -15.27 -1.17 0.93
C ASP A 8 -15.38 -0.95 -0.59
N LYS A 9 -16.20 0.01 -1.01
CA LYS A 9 -16.55 0.29 -2.41
C LYS A 9 -15.59 1.23 -3.12
N PHE A 10 -14.91 2.11 -2.39
CA PHE A 10 -14.09 3.16 -2.99
C PHE A 10 -12.60 2.95 -2.74
N GLN A 11 -11.80 3.44 -3.68
CA GLN A 11 -10.34 3.40 -3.62
C GLN A 11 -9.79 4.03 -2.33
N GLN A 12 -10.43 5.13 -1.88
CA GLN A 12 -10.08 5.91 -0.70
C GLN A 12 -10.14 5.09 0.59
N ASN A 13 -11.03 4.08 0.66
CA ASN A 13 -11.16 3.23 1.84
C ASN A 13 -9.91 2.35 2.10
N PHE A 14 -9.09 2.12 1.06
CA PHE A 14 -7.90 1.28 1.13
C PHE A 14 -6.59 2.07 1.00
N GLN A 15 -6.66 3.40 0.84
CA GLN A 15 -5.47 4.25 0.79
C GLN A 15 -5.02 4.58 2.21
N VAL A 16 -3.80 4.18 2.54
CA VAL A 16 -3.18 4.47 3.84
C VAL A 16 -1.91 5.30 3.66
N PRO A 17 -1.67 6.32 4.51
CA PRO A 17 -0.39 7.00 4.52
C PRO A 17 0.69 6.03 4.98
N PHE A 18 1.83 6.03 4.29
CA PHE A 18 2.97 5.19 4.62
C PHE A 18 4.24 6.03 4.68
N MET A 19 4.95 5.93 5.81
CA MET A 19 6.16 6.69 6.08
C MET A 19 7.24 5.76 6.61
N VAL A 20 8.47 6.02 6.20
CA VAL A 20 9.68 5.36 6.70
C VAL A 20 10.57 6.46 7.25
N LEU A 21 11.04 6.28 8.48
CA LEU A 21 11.88 7.25 9.18
C LEU A 21 13.11 6.53 9.72
N SER A 22 14.29 7.09 9.45
CA SER A 22 15.55 6.66 10.04
C SER A 22 16.26 7.82 10.72
N SER A 23 17.04 7.53 11.77
CA SER A 23 17.81 8.56 12.49
C SER A 23 18.97 9.13 11.66
N ASP A 24 19.44 8.38 10.67
CA ASP A 24 20.54 8.74 9.78
C ASP A 24 20.07 9.28 8.41
N ASP A 25 18.76 9.47 8.22
CA ASP A 25 18.20 10.04 7.00
C ASP A 25 18.67 11.48 6.78
N LYS A 26 19.37 11.72 5.68
CA LYS A 26 19.89 13.06 5.31
C LYS A 26 19.06 13.79 4.27
N ALA A 27 18.06 13.11 3.70
CA ALA A 27 17.24 13.66 2.63
C ALA A 27 15.81 13.14 2.72
N HIS A 28 14.84 14.05 2.54
CA HIS A 28 13.44 13.69 2.38
C HIS A 28 13.20 13.21 0.94
N LYS A 29 12.58 12.03 0.79
CA LYS A 29 12.20 11.46 -0.50
C LYS A 29 10.71 11.14 -0.51
N VAL A 30 10.02 11.56 -1.56
CA VAL A 30 8.62 11.22 -1.81
C VAL A 30 8.57 10.25 -2.98
N ILE A 31 8.07 9.05 -2.72
CA ILE A 31 7.86 8.03 -3.76
C ILE A 31 6.40 8.05 -4.16
N LYS A 32 6.12 8.28 -5.45
CA LYS A 32 4.73 8.34 -5.96
C LYS A 32 4.24 6.99 -6.51
N ALA A 33 5.14 6.04 -6.71
CA ALA A 33 4.78 4.69 -7.12
C ALA A 33 3.86 4.01 -6.08
N ARG A 34 2.71 3.50 -6.54
CA ARG A 34 1.74 2.80 -5.69
C ARG A 34 2.36 1.55 -5.07
N ARG A 35 2.06 1.31 -3.80
CA ARG A 35 2.48 0.12 -3.03
C ARG A 35 1.28 -0.59 -2.46
N SER A 36 1.40 -1.90 -2.30
CA SER A 36 0.40 -2.74 -1.63
C SER A 36 0.93 -3.18 -0.27
N ALA A 37 0.07 -3.20 0.74
CA ALA A 37 0.38 -3.80 2.03
C ALA A 37 0.71 -5.30 1.91
N ASN A 38 0.23 -5.97 0.85
CA ASN A 38 0.58 -7.37 0.58
C ASN A 38 2.08 -7.58 0.30
N ASP A 39 2.80 -6.52 -0.10
CA ASP A 39 4.24 -6.56 -0.35
C ASP A 39 5.07 -6.15 0.89
N PHE A 40 4.42 -5.90 2.04
CA PHE A 40 5.07 -5.34 3.24
C PHE A 40 6.22 -6.20 3.77
N LEU A 41 6.10 -7.54 3.75
CA LEU A 41 7.20 -8.40 4.20
C LEU A 41 8.45 -8.25 3.33
N GLY A 42 8.27 -8.06 2.01
CA GLY A 42 9.38 -7.76 1.11
C GLY A 42 10.03 -6.41 1.40
N PHE A 43 9.22 -5.38 1.69
CA PHE A 43 9.70 -4.09 2.18
C PHE A 43 10.52 -4.24 3.47
N PHE A 44 9.94 -4.88 4.49
CA PHE A 44 10.53 -4.98 5.81
C PHE A 44 11.86 -5.73 5.77
N SER A 45 11.92 -6.83 5.03
CA SER A 45 13.16 -7.58 4.75
C SER A 45 14.20 -6.69 4.07
N GLN A 46 13.84 -5.97 3.02
CA GLN A 46 14.75 -5.07 2.30
C GLN A 46 15.27 -3.93 3.20
N TRP A 47 14.41 -3.37 4.04
CA TRP A 47 14.74 -2.24 4.91
C TRP A 47 15.66 -2.64 6.07
N THR A 48 15.41 -3.80 6.66
CA THR A 48 16.17 -4.31 7.81
C THR A 48 17.42 -5.11 7.42
N GLY A 49 17.51 -5.54 6.16
CA GLY A 49 18.59 -6.43 5.69
C GLY A 49 18.38 -7.91 6.03
N ILE A 50 17.22 -8.29 6.56
CA ILE A 50 16.88 -9.69 6.87
C ILE A 50 16.64 -10.46 5.56
N ALA A 51 17.22 -11.65 5.44
CA ALA A 51 16.99 -12.56 4.33
C ALA A 51 16.36 -13.87 4.82
N ALA A 52 15.38 -14.38 4.06
CA ALA A 52 14.75 -15.68 4.27
C ALA A 52 14.37 -16.27 2.91
N GLU A 53 14.42 -17.59 2.76
CA GLU A 53 14.19 -18.25 1.47
C GLU A 53 12.76 -18.03 0.95
N GLU A 54 11.80 -17.91 1.86
CA GLU A 54 10.39 -17.70 1.59
C GLU A 54 10.08 -16.27 1.15
N ILE A 55 10.97 -15.31 1.42
CA ILE A 55 10.77 -13.90 1.09
C ILE A 55 11.49 -13.61 -0.23
N LYS A 56 10.72 -13.58 -1.32
CA LYS A 56 11.22 -13.29 -2.68
C LYS A 56 10.57 -12.00 -3.22
N PRO A 57 11.14 -10.81 -2.93
CA PRO A 57 10.60 -9.55 -3.40
C PRO A 57 10.62 -9.50 -4.94
N ARG A 58 9.49 -9.13 -5.54
CA ARG A 58 9.35 -9.05 -7.02
C ARG A 58 9.91 -7.75 -7.59
N TYR A 59 10.08 -6.73 -6.75
CA TYR A 59 10.55 -5.40 -7.10
C TYR A 59 11.19 -4.73 -5.87
N ARG A 60 11.95 -3.65 -6.08
CA ARG A 60 12.50 -2.84 -4.98
C ARG A 60 11.39 -1.96 -4.40
N PHE A 61 11.00 -2.19 -3.15
CA PHE A 61 9.85 -1.50 -2.56
C PHE A 61 10.08 0.02 -2.41
N ILE A 62 11.21 0.41 -1.82
CA ILE A 62 11.61 1.84 -1.70
C ILE A 62 12.28 2.27 -3.01
N SER A 63 11.48 2.49 -4.06
CA SER A 63 11.92 2.97 -5.37
C SER A 63 10.74 3.52 -6.18
N GLU A 64 10.99 4.08 -7.38
CA GLU A 64 9.94 4.42 -8.35
C GLU A 64 9.56 3.24 -9.29
N GLN A 65 10.09 2.04 -9.03
CA GLN A 65 9.76 0.86 -9.83
C GLN A 65 8.26 0.53 -9.71
N LYS A 66 7.63 0.22 -10.84
CA LYS A 66 6.23 -0.23 -10.89
C LYS A 66 6.11 -1.64 -10.31
N ALA A 67 5.16 -1.83 -9.37
CA ALA A 67 4.94 -3.09 -8.65
C ALA A 67 4.08 -4.12 -9.43
N GLY A 68 3.31 -3.66 -10.42
CA GLY A 68 2.32 -4.47 -11.12
C GLY A 68 0.88 -4.19 -10.63
N PRO A 69 -0.09 -5.06 -10.97
CA PRO A 69 -1.48 -4.93 -10.53
C PRO A 69 -1.62 -5.00 -9.00
N VAL A 70 -2.53 -4.22 -8.44
CA VAL A 70 -2.77 -4.15 -6.99
C VAL A 70 -4.13 -4.74 -6.69
N PHE A 71 -4.17 -5.68 -5.75
CA PHE A 71 -5.40 -6.30 -5.29
C PHE A 71 -5.65 -5.99 -3.83
N ILE A 72 -6.92 -5.85 -3.47
CA ILE A 72 -7.40 -5.73 -2.10
C ILE A 72 -8.29 -6.91 -1.74
N THR A 73 -8.51 -7.10 -0.45
CA THR A 73 -9.53 -8.01 0.08
C THR A 73 -10.69 -7.16 0.57
N ASN A 74 -11.87 -7.29 -0.05
CA ASN A 74 -13.07 -6.57 0.38
C ASN A 74 -13.68 -7.22 1.64
N PHE A 75 -14.77 -6.65 2.17
CA PHE A 75 -15.40 -7.18 3.39
C PHE A 75 -16.13 -8.50 3.17
N GLN A 76 -16.36 -8.89 1.92
CA GLN A 76 -16.83 -10.23 1.55
C GLN A 76 -15.68 -11.23 1.37
N LEU A 77 -14.45 -10.87 1.77
CA LEU A 77 -13.22 -11.68 1.68
C LEU A 77 -12.83 -12.03 0.23
N GLN A 78 -13.29 -11.25 -0.73
CA GLN A 78 -12.99 -11.44 -2.14
C GLN A 78 -11.76 -10.63 -2.54
N LYS A 79 -10.93 -11.24 -3.38
CA LYS A 79 -9.83 -10.56 -4.03
C LYS A 79 -10.38 -9.69 -5.17
N VAL A 80 -10.25 -8.38 -5.04
CA VAL A 80 -10.74 -7.41 -6.02
C VAL A 80 -9.57 -6.60 -6.57
N ASP A 81 -9.58 -6.31 -7.86
CA ASP A 81 -8.62 -5.37 -8.47
C ASP A 81 -8.91 -3.96 -7.94
N TYR A 82 -7.91 -3.37 -7.28
CA TYR A 82 -8.02 -2.05 -6.68
C TYR A 82 -8.45 -0.97 -7.69
N THR A 83 -8.02 -1.10 -8.95
CA THR A 83 -8.29 -0.12 -10.00
C THR A 83 -9.73 -0.14 -10.50
N HIS A 84 -10.49 -1.20 -10.20
CA HIS A 84 -11.90 -1.33 -10.54
C HIS A 84 -12.84 -0.73 -9.46
N LEU A 85 -12.30 -0.34 -8.30
CA LEU A 85 -13.09 0.37 -7.28
C LEU A 85 -13.41 1.79 -7.73
N GLY A 86 -14.56 2.30 -7.31
CA GLY A 86 -14.97 3.68 -7.57
C GLY A 86 -14.04 4.69 -6.89
N SER A 87 -14.16 5.96 -7.27
CA SER A 87 -13.51 7.07 -6.56
C SER A 87 -14.56 7.89 -5.81
N ASP A 88 -14.37 8.01 -4.50
CA ASP A 88 -15.15 8.93 -3.66
C ASP A 88 -14.55 10.35 -3.77
N LEU A 89 -15.09 11.15 -4.70
CA LEU A 89 -14.65 12.52 -4.91
C LEU A 89 -15.31 13.43 -3.88
N PHE A 90 -14.50 14.07 -3.03
CA PHE A 90 -15.00 15.08 -2.10
C PHE A 90 -15.42 16.34 -2.88
N THR A 91 -16.73 16.54 -3.06
CA THR A 91 -17.28 17.76 -3.69
C THR A 91 -17.68 18.76 -2.62
N THR A 92 -16.99 19.90 -2.54
CA THR A 92 -17.47 21.06 -1.78
C THR A 92 -18.52 21.78 -2.64
N GLN A 93 -19.79 21.73 -2.23
CA GLN A 93 -20.84 22.58 -2.78
C GLN A 93 -20.64 24.04 -2.36
#